data_AF-A0A8J7KDC5-F1
#
_entry.id   AF-A0A8J7KDC5-F1
#
_cell.length_a   1.000
_cell.length_b   1.000
_cell.length_c   1.000
_cell.angle_alpha   90.00
_cell.angle_beta   90.00
_cell.angle_gamma   90.00
#
_symmetry.space_group_name_H-M   'P 1'
#
loop_
_entity.id
_entity.type
_entity.pdbx_description
1 polymer ?
#
loop_
_entity_poly.entity_id
_entity_poly.type
_entity_poly.pdbx_seq_one_letter_code
_entity_poly.pdbx_strand_id
1 'polypeptide(L)'
;MPEAVTRDRTIRLPVPATAHRSAGRQQDWTIESGAFQATGRTERAAADTLTTTMTSFLTLYQRPAVQVFRGHTAIVSLEPSPDDTPMWSEHVVRPGGSTSHSWFGAESLGEALARTRYNLARASTDWRDDGSVHQAVAFLDRRPQPPSGFGAGDLARYAAWQRAAKAAIDAGVVDWHGWAGEHAKDFTVPAPGAGTWPESSTAAA
;
A
#
# COMPACT_ATOMS: atom_id res chain seq x y z
N MET A 1 18.45 9.47 36.64
CA MET A 1 18.77 9.42 35.20
C MET A 1 18.54 10.80 34.63
N PRO A 2 19.42 11.36 33.79
CA PRO A 2 19.14 12.65 33.16
C PRO A 2 17.92 12.50 32.23
N GLU A 3 16.95 13.38 32.44
CA GLU A 3 15.72 13.45 31.66
C GLU A 3 16.04 14.04 30.27
N ALA A 4 15.57 13.40 29.20
CA ALA A 4 15.82 13.88 27.85
C ALA A 4 15.04 15.19 27.63
N VAL A 5 15.74 16.25 27.21
CA VAL A 5 15.10 17.54 26.87
C VAL A 5 14.84 17.60 25.37
N THR A 6 13.58 17.56 24.97
CA THR A 6 13.13 17.76 23.59
C THR A 6 12.72 19.23 23.39
N ARG A 7 13.15 19.87 22.29
CA ARG A 7 12.75 21.24 21.91
C ARG A 7 12.51 21.34 20.42
N ASP A 8 11.38 21.93 20.05
CA ASP A 8 11.06 22.21 18.66
C ASP A 8 11.80 23.46 18.17
N ARG A 9 12.36 23.41 16.95
CA ARG A 9 13.06 24.51 16.30
C ARG A 9 12.76 24.51 14.81
N THR A 10 12.40 25.67 14.26
CA THR A 10 12.29 25.84 12.81
C THR A 10 13.69 25.99 12.20
N ILE A 11 14.01 25.14 11.22
CA ILE A 11 15.22 25.25 10.40
C ILE A 11 14.83 25.88 9.06
N ARG A 12 15.58 26.89 8.62
CA ARG A 12 15.39 27.53 7.30
C ARG A 12 16.49 27.05 6.37
N LEU A 13 16.09 26.43 5.26
CA LEU A 13 17.00 25.96 4.22
C LEU A 13 16.71 26.78 2.95
N PRO A 14 17.72 27.46 2.35
CA PRO A 14 17.53 28.11 1.07
C PRO A 14 17.35 27.03 -0.01
N VAL A 15 16.23 27.08 -0.70
CA VAL A 15 15.92 26.20 -1.83
C VAL A 15 16.05 27.02 -3.11
N PRO A 16 16.93 26.64 -4.06
CA PRO A 16 17.01 27.31 -5.34
C PRO A 16 15.73 27.06 -6.14
N ALA A 17 15.10 28.12 -6.62
CA ALA A 17 13.87 28.04 -7.40
C ALA A 17 13.94 28.98 -8.62
N THR A 18 13.25 28.60 -9.69
CA THR A 18 13.11 29.41 -10.91
C THR A 18 11.70 29.96 -10.98
N ALA A 19 11.56 31.29 -10.98
CA ALA A 19 10.29 31.96 -11.18
C ALA A 19 10.16 32.44 -12.62
N HIS A 20 9.02 32.17 -13.25
CA HIS A 20 8.73 32.65 -14.59
C HIS A 20 7.24 32.99 -14.75
N ARG A 21 6.94 33.84 -15.74
CA ARG A 21 5.59 34.22 -16.13
C ARG A 21 5.54 34.44 -17.63
N SER A 22 4.57 33.84 -18.30
CA SER A 22 4.35 34.04 -19.74
C SER A 22 3.99 35.50 -20.06
N ALA A 23 4.34 35.96 -21.26
CA ALA A 23 3.97 37.29 -21.72
C ALA A 23 2.44 37.40 -21.87
N GLY A 24 1.85 38.50 -21.41
CA GLY A 24 0.41 38.77 -21.50
C GLY A 24 -0.17 39.44 -20.26
N ARG A 25 -1.41 39.93 -20.36
CA ARG A 25 -2.16 40.43 -19.20
C ARG A 25 -2.74 39.24 -18.42
N GLN A 26 -2.86 39.40 -17.09
CA GLN A 26 -3.50 38.42 -16.20
C GLN A 26 -2.91 37.00 -16.26
N GLN A 27 -1.61 36.88 -16.61
CA GLN A 27 -0.90 35.61 -16.58
C GLN A 27 -0.40 35.31 -15.18
N ASP A 28 -0.51 34.04 -14.79
CA ASP A 28 -0.05 33.57 -13.49
C ASP A 28 1.47 33.37 -13.50
N TRP A 29 2.07 33.55 -12.32
CA TRP A 29 3.45 33.20 -12.06
C TRP A 29 3.56 31.71 -11.76
N THR A 30 4.61 31.09 -12.28
CA THR A 30 5.00 29.72 -11.98
C THR A 30 6.36 29.74 -11.30
N ILE A 31 6.51 29.00 -10.21
CA ILE A 31 7.79 28.81 -9.53
C ILE A 31 8.09 27.31 -9.44
N GLU A 32 9.30 26.92 -9.81
CA GLU A 32 9.75 25.53 -9.88
C GLU A 32 11.01 25.32 -9.06
N SER A 33 11.10 24.18 -8.37
CA SER A 33 12.28 23.71 -7.66
C SER A 33 12.35 22.18 -7.69
N GLY A 34 13.24 21.62 -8.50
CA GLY A 34 13.37 20.17 -8.65
C GLY A 34 12.10 19.56 -9.25
N ALA A 35 11.46 18.64 -8.52
CA ALA A 35 10.21 18.01 -8.91
C ALA A 35 8.95 18.77 -8.45
N PHE A 36 9.11 19.90 -7.74
CA PHE A 36 8.00 20.69 -7.22
C PHE A 36 7.76 21.91 -8.09
N GLN A 37 6.49 22.23 -8.30
CA GLN A 37 6.03 23.41 -9.02
C GLN A 37 4.86 24.04 -8.25
N ALA A 38 4.65 25.33 -8.41
CA ALA A 38 3.43 25.99 -7.96
C ALA A 38 3.08 27.18 -8.85
N THR A 39 1.78 27.44 -9.00
CA THR A 39 1.27 28.59 -9.75
C THR A 39 0.52 29.56 -8.85
N GLY A 40 0.60 30.86 -9.14
CA GLY A 40 -0.12 31.89 -8.39
C GLY A 40 -0.26 33.21 -9.15
N ARG A 41 -1.28 34.01 -8.79
CA ARG A 41 -1.55 35.33 -9.39
C ARG A 41 -0.40 36.33 -9.21
N THR A 42 0.46 36.11 -8.22
CA THR A 42 1.65 36.90 -7.93
C THR A 42 2.83 35.95 -7.71
N GLU A 43 4.05 36.43 -7.93
CA GLU A 43 5.27 35.67 -7.66
C GLU A 43 5.29 35.20 -6.20
N ARG A 44 4.95 36.08 -5.27
CA ARG A 44 4.85 35.74 -3.84
C ARG A 44 3.82 34.64 -3.57
N ALA A 45 2.64 34.71 -4.16
CA ALA A 45 1.62 33.68 -3.96
C ALA A 45 2.09 32.30 -4.49
N ALA A 46 2.76 32.27 -5.64
CA ALA A 46 3.36 31.03 -6.15
C ALA A 46 4.46 30.52 -5.21
N ALA A 47 5.29 31.40 -4.65
CA ALA A 47 6.36 31.03 -3.72
C ALA A 47 5.82 30.49 -2.38
N ASP A 48 4.78 31.12 -1.85
CA ASP A 48 4.12 30.71 -0.60
C ASP A 48 3.44 29.33 -0.78
N THR A 49 2.79 29.10 -1.92
CA THR A 49 2.23 27.78 -2.29
C THR A 49 3.33 26.72 -2.39
N LEU A 50 4.40 27.00 -3.15
CA LEU A 50 5.53 26.06 -3.29
C LEU A 50 6.14 25.71 -1.92
N THR A 51 6.34 26.72 -1.06
CA THR A 51 6.86 26.52 0.29
C THR A 51 5.94 25.64 1.12
N THR A 52 4.63 25.83 1.02
CA THR A 52 3.63 25.02 1.73
C THR A 52 3.64 23.56 1.25
N THR A 53 3.70 23.34 -0.06
CA THR A 53 3.79 22.02 -0.66
C THR A 53 5.06 21.30 -0.24
N MET A 54 6.22 21.94 -0.37
CA MET A 54 7.51 21.34 0.03
C MET A 54 7.55 21.05 1.53
N THR A 55 7.01 21.94 2.37
CA THR A 55 6.95 21.71 3.82
C THR A 55 6.07 20.50 4.13
N SER A 56 4.87 20.42 3.53
CA SER A 56 3.95 19.28 3.71
C SER A 56 4.54 17.96 3.20
N PHE A 57 5.32 18.00 2.12
CA PHE A 57 6.03 16.83 1.64
C PHE A 57 7.13 16.40 2.61
N LEU A 58 7.96 17.34 3.06
CA LEU A 58 9.11 17.05 3.94
C LEU A 58 8.70 16.58 5.33
N THR A 59 7.51 16.96 5.84
CA THR A 59 7.00 16.46 7.12
C THR A 59 6.61 14.98 7.05
N LEU A 60 6.19 14.49 5.88
CA LEU A 60 5.82 13.10 5.66
C LEU A 60 6.96 12.26 5.06
N TYR A 61 7.93 12.91 4.41
CA TYR A 61 8.96 12.25 3.64
C TYR A 61 9.79 11.30 4.52
N GLN A 62 9.89 10.07 4.04
CA GLN A 62 10.84 9.09 4.52
C GLN A 62 11.52 8.46 3.30
N ARG A 63 12.71 7.91 3.51
CA ARG A 63 13.42 7.19 2.44
C ARG A 63 12.50 6.11 1.83
N PRO A 64 12.56 5.88 0.50
CA PRO A 64 11.81 4.82 -0.12
C PRO A 64 12.08 3.48 0.57
N ALA A 65 11.04 2.68 0.70
CA ALA A 65 11.09 1.41 1.40
C ALA A 65 10.78 0.26 0.43
N VAL A 66 11.54 -0.82 0.55
CA VAL A 66 11.41 -1.99 -0.33
C VAL A 66 10.76 -3.13 0.45
N GLN A 67 9.78 -3.77 -0.17
CA GLN A 67 9.15 -4.98 0.34
C GLN A 67 9.26 -6.09 -0.69
N VAL A 68 9.53 -7.31 -0.22
CA VAL A 68 9.68 -8.47 -1.08
C VAL A 68 8.82 -9.61 -0.55
N PHE A 69 8.04 -10.21 -1.43
CA PHE A 69 7.27 -11.41 -1.13
C PHE A 69 7.10 -12.25 -2.38
N ARG A 70 7.47 -13.54 -2.31
CA ARG A 70 7.35 -14.51 -3.41
C ARG A 70 7.85 -13.97 -4.77
N GLY A 71 9.07 -13.44 -4.76
CA GLY A 71 9.73 -12.89 -5.96
C GLY A 71 9.13 -11.58 -6.50
N HIS A 72 8.03 -11.08 -5.91
CA HIS A 72 7.54 -9.73 -6.19
C HIS A 72 8.29 -8.74 -5.31
N THR A 73 8.67 -7.61 -5.90
CA THR A 73 9.33 -6.50 -5.21
C THR A 73 8.44 -5.27 -5.33
N ALA A 74 8.07 -4.67 -4.20
CA ALA A 74 7.35 -3.40 -4.16
C ALA A 74 8.27 -2.32 -3.59
N ILE A 75 8.35 -1.18 -4.28
CA ILE A 75 9.01 0.03 -3.81
C ILE A 75 7.92 1.01 -3.42
N VAL A 76 7.94 1.46 -2.17
CA VAL A 76 7.01 2.44 -1.61
C VAL A 76 7.74 3.75 -1.41
N SER A 77 7.22 4.81 -2.01
CA SER A 77 7.79 6.15 -1.95
C SER A 77 6.70 7.20 -1.77
N LEU A 78 7.07 8.32 -1.16
CA LEU A 78 6.26 9.53 -1.22
C LEU A 78 6.71 10.32 -2.44
N GLU A 79 5.77 10.70 -3.29
CA GLU A 79 6.02 11.46 -4.51
C GLU A 79 5.07 12.67 -4.57
N PRO A 80 5.48 13.80 -5.17
CA PRO A 80 4.58 14.91 -5.43
C PRO A 80 3.56 14.51 -6.51
N SER A 81 2.28 14.74 -6.23
CA SER A 81 1.20 14.53 -7.21
C SER A 81 1.05 15.73 -8.16
N PRO A 82 0.33 15.59 -9.29
CA PRO A 82 0.05 16.70 -10.21
C PRO A 82 -0.74 17.87 -9.60
N ASP A 83 -1.45 17.63 -8.50
CA ASP A 83 -2.19 18.63 -7.73
C ASP A 83 -1.41 19.14 -6.51
N ASP A 84 -0.09 18.94 -6.49
CA ASP A 84 0.83 19.40 -5.45
C ASP A 84 0.55 18.82 -4.05
N THR A 85 -0.18 17.71 -3.98
CA THR A 85 -0.47 16.98 -2.75
C THR A 85 0.55 15.84 -2.58
N PRO A 86 1.19 15.67 -1.41
CA PRO A 86 2.04 14.51 -1.18
C PRO A 86 1.21 13.23 -1.28
N MET A 87 1.59 12.33 -2.20
CA MET A 87 0.88 11.07 -2.42
C MET A 87 1.85 9.89 -2.36
N TRP A 88 1.42 8.79 -1.74
CA TRP A 88 2.21 7.58 -1.73
C TRP A 88 2.08 6.86 -3.06
N SER A 89 3.19 6.33 -3.54
CA SER A 89 3.28 5.51 -4.73
C SER A 89 3.79 4.12 -4.37
N GLU A 90 3.35 3.15 -5.16
CA GLU A 90 3.87 1.78 -5.15
C GLU A 90 4.26 1.37 -6.56
N HIS A 91 5.53 0.98 -6.71
CA HIS A 91 6.06 0.37 -7.92
C HIS A 91 6.31 -1.11 -7.65
N VAL A 92 5.51 -1.98 -8.25
CA VAL A 92 5.64 -3.45 -8.11
C VAL A 92 6.33 -4.03 -9.34
N VAL A 93 7.44 -4.72 -9.12
CA VAL A 93 8.13 -5.57 -10.10
C VAL A 93 7.74 -7.02 -9.84
N ARG A 94 7.14 -7.67 -10.84
CA ARG A 94 6.75 -9.09 -10.79
C ARG A 94 7.95 -9.99 -11.14
N PRO A 95 7.95 -11.29 -10.75
CA PRO A 95 9.03 -12.22 -11.07
C PRO A 95 9.36 -12.32 -12.58
N GLY A 96 8.36 -12.13 -13.44
CA GLY A 96 8.53 -12.12 -14.90
C GLY A 96 9.05 -10.79 -15.49
N GLY A 97 9.43 -9.82 -14.67
CA GLY A 97 9.95 -8.51 -15.09
C GLY A 97 8.89 -7.46 -15.43
N SER A 98 7.61 -7.82 -15.49
CA SER A 98 6.55 -6.82 -15.68
C SER A 98 6.38 -5.92 -14.47
N THR A 99 6.09 -4.65 -14.72
CA THR A 99 5.97 -3.63 -13.68
C THR A 99 4.55 -3.09 -13.60
N SER A 100 4.15 -2.62 -12.44
CA SER A 100 2.95 -1.79 -12.27
C SER A 100 3.24 -0.66 -11.30
N HIS A 101 2.75 0.53 -11.63
CA HIS A 101 2.86 1.72 -10.81
C HIS A 101 1.45 2.17 -10.41
N SER A 102 1.24 2.46 -9.13
CA SER A 102 -0.03 2.96 -8.62
C SER A 102 0.19 3.99 -7.52
N TRP A 103 -0.80 4.87 -7.36
CA TRP A 103 -0.81 5.93 -6.37
C TRP A 103 -1.94 5.71 -5.37
N PHE A 104 -1.74 6.13 -4.13
CA PHE A 104 -2.75 5.97 -3.08
C PHE A 104 -2.57 6.95 -1.90
N GLY A 105 -3.66 7.19 -1.19
CA GLY A 105 -3.66 7.90 0.09
C GLY A 105 -3.25 6.99 1.25
N ALA A 106 -2.41 7.52 2.13
CA ALA A 106 -2.08 6.97 3.45
C ALA A 106 -1.55 8.12 4.33
N GLU A 107 -1.85 8.10 5.62
CA GLU A 107 -1.51 9.16 6.57
C GLU A 107 -0.05 9.06 7.05
N SER A 108 0.59 7.90 6.87
CA SER A 108 1.95 7.65 7.32
C SER A 108 2.65 6.58 6.48
N LEU A 109 3.99 6.52 6.57
CA LEU A 109 4.74 5.40 5.98
C LEU A 109 4.28 4.05 6.55
N GLY A 110 3.94 3.98 7.84
CA GLY A 110 3.49 2.74 8.47
C GLY A 110 2.23 2.18 7.81
N GLU A 111 1.27 3.06 7.52
CA GLU A 111 0.05 2.72 6.79
C GLU A 111 0.34 2.36 5.33
N ALA A 112 1.15 3.16 4.63
CA ALA A 112 1.53 2.89 3.26
C ALA A 112 2.20 1.53 3.11
N LEU A 113 3.12 1.19 4.02
CA LEU A 113 3.76 -0.11 4.04
C LEU A 113 2.80 -1.25 4.35
N ALA A 114 1.81 -1.06 5.24
CA ALA A 114 0.82 -2.08 5.55
C ALA A 114 -0.07 -2.38 4.34
N ARG A 115 -0.57 -1.34 3.66
CA ARG A 115 -1.33 -1.45 2.41
C ARG A 115 -0.53 -2.16 1.33
N THR A 116 0.73 -1.77 1.13
CA THR A 116 1.61 -2.43 0.15
C THR A 116 1.87 -3.89 0.49
N ARG A 117 2.13 -4.23 1.76
CA ARG A 117 2.28 -5.64 2.18
C ARG A 117 1.04 -6.45 1.81
N TYR A 118 -0.14 -5.90 2.11
CA TYR A 118 -1.41 -6.55 1.80
C TYR A 118 -1.61 -6.73 0.30
N ASN A 119 -1.38 -5.69 -0.51
CA ASN A 119 -1.48 -5.78 -1.97
C ASN A 119 -0.49 -6.77 -2.57
N LEU A 120 0.75 -6.79 -2.07
CA LEU A 120 1.79 -7.71 -2.51
C LEU A 120 1.43 -9.15 -2.16
N ALA A 121 0.93 -9.39 -0.94
CA ALA A 121 0.41 -10.68 -0.53
C ALA A 121 -0.75 -11.11 -1.43
N ARG A 122 -1.75 -10.25 -1.60
CA ARG A 122 -2.93 -10.52 -2.44
C ARG A 122 -2.56 -10.81 -3.90
N ALA A 123 -1.60 -10.10 -4.48
CA ALA A 123 -1.21 -10.30 -5.88
C ALA A 123 -0.38 -11.57 -6.12
N SER A 124 0.32 -12.08 -5.12
CA SER A 124 1.27 -13.21 -5.24
C SER A 124 0.81 -14.50 -4.56
N THR A 125 -0.38 -14.48 -3.96
CA THR A 125 -0.99 -15.67 -3.35
C THR A 125 -1.71 -16.47 -4.43
N ASP A 126 -1.30 -17.71 -4.61
CA ASP A 126 -2.17 -18.71 -5.20
C ASP A 126 -3.27 -19.04 -4.19
N TRP A 127 -4.50 -18.64 -4.50
CA TRP A 127 -5.64 -18.81 -3.61
C TRP A 127 -6.09 -20.26 -3.47
N ARG A 128 -5.67 -21.16 -4.37
CA ARG A 128 -6.07 -22.57 -4.34
C ARG A 128 -5.14 -23.43 -3.50
N ASP A 129 -3.93 -22.94 -3.23
CA ASP A 129 -2.94 -23.61 -2.39
C ASP A 129 -3.01 -23.08 -0.95
N ASP A 130 -3.31 -23.96 0.01
CA ASP A 130 -3.38 -23.64 1.44
C ASP A 130 -2.03 -23.14 1.95
N GLY A 131 -0.93 -23.77 1.54
CA GLY A 131 0.42 -23.37 1.94
C GLY A 131 0.75 -21.95 1.49
N SER A 132 0.32 -21.60 0.28
CA SER A 132 0.39 -20.25 -0.27
C SER A 132 -0.38 -19.22 0.56
N VAL A 133 -1.64 -19.50 0.91
CA VAL A 133 -2.44 -18.61 1.76
C VAL A 133 -1.81 -18.45 3.14
N HIS A 134 -1.33 -19.54 3.77
CA HIS A 134 -0.66 -19.48 5.07
C HIS A 134 0.61 -18.64 5.06
N GLN A 135 1.44 -18.76 4.02
CA GLN A 135 2.63 -17.94 3.87
C GLN A 135 2.29 -16.46 3.74
N ALA A 136 1.21 -16.13 3.02
CA ALA A 136 0.76 -14.77 2.83
C ALA A 136 0.19 -14.16 4.12
N VAL A 137 -0.62 -14.92 4.85
CA VAL A 137 -1.11 -14.54 6.20
C VAL A 137 0.07 -14.28 7.13
N ALA A 138 1.02 -15.22 7.22
CA ALA A 138 2.21 -15.07 8.05
C ALA A 138 3.09 -13.88 7.64
N PHE A 139 3.12 -13.52 6.36
CA PHE A 139 3.83 -12.34 5.88
C PHE A 139 3.22 -11.03 6.41
N LEU A 140 1.89 -10.97 6.56
CA LEU A 140 1.19 -9.80 7.12
C LEU A 140 1.35 -9.67 8.64
N ASP A 141 1.50 -10.77 9.37
CA ASP A 141 1.60 -10.77 10.84
C ASP A 141 3.00 -10.44 11.39
N ARG A 142 4.02 -10.38 10.53
CA ARG A 142 5.41 -10.07 10.94
C ARG A 142 5.63 -8.67 11.50
N ARG A 143 4.67 -7.76 11.36
CA ARG A 143 4.81 -6.34 11.72
C ARG A 143 3.53 -5.84 12.38
N PRO A 144 3.62 -4.87 13.31
CA PRO A 144 2.44 -4.18 13.83
C PRO A 144 1.61 -3.67 12.65
N GLN A 145 0.34 -4.05 12.64
CA GLN A 145 -0.62 -3.57 11.65
C GLN A 145 -1.25 -2.27 12.18
N PRO A 146 -1.40 -1.24 11.33
CA PRO A 146 -2.31 -0.15 11.66
C PRO A 146 -3.73 -0.72 11.85
N PRO A 147 -4.64 0.01 12.52
CA PRO A 147 -6.02 -0.45 12.76
C PRO A 147 -6.85 -0.75 11.50
N SER A 148 -6.32 -0.46 10.31
CA SER A 148 -7.00 -0.59 9.04
C SER A 148 -7.09 -2.03 8.54
N GLY A 149 -8.11 -2.30 7.70
CA GLY A 149 -8.50 -3.62 7.20
C GLY A 149 -7.51 -4.32 6.26
N PHE A 150 -6.21 -4.07 6.38
CA PHE A 150 -5.13 -4.67 5.57
C PHE A 150 -4.40 -5.78 6.32
N GLY A 151 -5.13 -6.58 7.08
CA GLY A 151 -4.59 -7.59 7.97
C GLY A 151 -4.72 -9.03 7.48
N ALA A 152 -4.03 -9.92 8.19
CA ALA A 152 -4.10 -11.37 8.01
C ALA A 152 -5.54 -11.92 7.95
N GLY A 153 -6.40 -11.48 8.87
CA GLY A 153 -7.80 -11.90 8.91
C GLY A 153 -8.58 -11.48 7.67
N ASP A 154 -8.31 -10.27 7.14
CA ASP A 154 -8.94 -9.82 5.91
C ASP A 154 -8.46 -10.63 4.69
N LEU A 155 -7.16 -10.90 4.59
CA LEU A 155 -6.59 -11.73 3.54
C LEU A 155 -7.16 -13.16 3.57
N ALA A 156 -7.32 -13.75 4.75
CA ALA A 156 -7.90 -15.08 4.92
C ALA A 156 -9.37 -15.13 4.47
N ARG A 157 -10.17 -14.12 4.81
CA ARG A 157 -11.56 -13.99 4.30
C ARG A 157 -11.58 -13.84 2.78
N TYR A 158 -10.68 -13.04 2.23
CA TYR A 158 -10.56 -12.85 0.79
C TYR A 158 -10.17 -14.15 0.06
N ALA A 159 -9.26 -14.95 0.64
CA ALA A 159 -8.90 -16.26 0.11
C ALA A 159 -10.11 -17.21 0.05
N ALA A 160 -10.90 -17.25 1.13
CA ALA A 160 -12.11 -18.07 1.20
C ALA A 160 -13.14 -17.62 0.14
N TRP A 161 -13.33 -16.30 -0.02
CA TRP A 161 -14.18 -15.74 -1.06
C TRP A 161 -13.70 -16.09 -2.47
N GLN A 162 -12.39 -16.02 -2.74
CA GLN A 162 -11.82 -16.38 -4.05
C GLN A 162 -12.06 -17.85 -4.42
N ARG A 163 -11.98 -18.75 -3.44
CA ARG A 163 -12.28 -20.18 -3.63
C ARG A 163 -13.77 -20.42 -3.89
N ALA A 164 -14.64 -19.76 -3.13
CA ALA A 164 -16.08 -19.82 -3.34
C ALA A 164 -16.47 -19.28 -4.73
N ALA A 165 -15.88 -18.15 -5.15
CA ALA A 165 -16.09 -17.58 -6.48
C ALA A 165 -15.68 -18.54 -7.59
N LYS A 166 -14.52 -19.20 -7.45
CA LYS A 166 -14.07 -20.21 -8.41
C LYS A 166 -15.04 -21.40 -8.50
N ALA A 167 -15.50 -21.91 -7.36
CA ALA A 167 -16.47 -23.00 -7.32
C ALA A 167 -17.82 -22.62 -7.96
N ALA A 168 -18.31 -21.40 -7.70
CA ALA A 168 -19.53 -20.87 -8.31
C ALA A 168 -19.42 -20.76 -9.84
N ILE A 169 -18.28 -20.24 -10.33
CA ILE A 169 -18.00 -20.14 -11.77
C ILE A 169 -17.97 -21.54 -12.40
N ASP A 170 -17.28 -22.51 -11.78
CA ASP A 170 -17.18 -23.87 -12.30
C ASP A 170 -18.53 -24.60 -12.32
N ALA A 171 -19.42 -24.27 -11.38
CA ALA A 171 -20.78 -24.79 -11.31
C ALA A 171 -21.77 -24.07 -12.24
N GLY A 172 -21.33 -23.03 -12.98
CA GLY A 172 -22.18 -22.27 -13.89
C GLY A 172 -23.17 -21.33 -13.20
N VAL A 173 -22.89 -20.91 -11.96
CA VAL A 173 -23.73 -19.95 -11.23
C VAL A 173 -23.65 -18.58 -11.90
N VAL A 174 -24.81 -18.02 -12.26
CA VAL A 174 -24.91 -16.72 -12.95
C VAL A 174 -24.46 -15.56 -12.05
N ASP A 175 -25.01 -15.46 -10.84
CA ASP A 175 -24.55 -14.51 -9.82
C ASP A 175 -23.47 -15.13 -8.92
N TRP A 176 -22.33 -15.44 -9.52
CA TRP A 176 -21.21 -16.04 -8.79
C TRP A 176 -20.63 -15.10 -7.72
N HIS A 177 -20.75 -13.77 -7.88
CA HIS A 177 -20.27 -12.79 -6.89
C HIS A 177 -21.11 -12.85 -5.61
N GLY A 178 -22.44 -12.77 -5.74
CA GLY A 178 -23.37 -12.86 -4.61
C GLY A 178 -23.25 -14.22 -3.92
N TRP A 179 -23.24 -15.30 -4.70
CA TRP A 179 -23.08 -16.65 -4.19
C TRP A 179 -21.78 -16.82 -3.40
N ALA A 180 -20.65 -16.31 -3.91
CA ALA A 180 -19.37 -16.37 -3.21
C ALA A 180 -19.39 -15.58 -1.90
N GLY A 181 -20.10 -14.45 -1.84
CA GLY A 181 -20.29 -13.68 -0.62
C GLY A 181 -21.01 -14.48 0.47
N GLU A 182 -22.05 -15.21 0.11
CA GLU A 182 -22.85 -16.02 1.04
C GLU A 182 -22.12 -17.31 1.50
N HIS A 183 -21.33 -17.92 0.62
CA HIS A 183 -20.73 -19.24 0.83
C HIS A 183 -19.25 -19.20 1.20
N ALA A 184 -18.59 -18.03 1.23
CA ALA A 184 -17.15 -17.91 1.50
C ALA A 184 -16.69 -18.67 2.77
N LYS A 185 -17.50 -18.67 3.83
CA LYS A 185 -17.19 -19.37 5.09
C LYS A 185 -16.93 -20.87 4.91
N ASP A 186 -17.59 -21.49 3.93
CA ASP A 186 -17.49 -22.94 3.65
C ASP A 186 -16.18 -23.29 2.91
N PHE A 187 -15.46 -22.27 2.43
CA PHE A 187 -14.20 -22.40 1.70
C PHE A 187 -13.00 -21.83 2.49
N THR A 188 -13.15 -21.69 3.81
CA THR A 188 -12.09 -21.19 4.69
C THR A 188 -10.86 -22.11 4.66
N VAL A 189 -9.67 -21.51 4.70
CA VAL A 189 -8.41 -22.27 4.76
C VAL A 189 -8.25 -22.81 6.19
N PRO A 190 -8.13 -24.14 6.38
CA PRO A 190 -7.93 -24.73 7.71
C PRO A 190 -6.67 -24.16 8.37
N ALA A 191 -6.66 -24.02 9.69
CA ALA A 191 -5.45 -23.60 10.37
C ALA A 191 -4.30 -24.61 10.15
N PRO A 192 -3.02 -24.18 10.12
CA PRO A 192 -1.89 -25.09 10.01
C PRO A 192 -1.95 -26.12 11.15
N GLY A 193 -2.09 -27.41 10.82
CA GLY A 193 -2.21 -28.49 11.82
C GLY A 193 -3.63 -28.95 12.15
N ALA A 194 -4.67 -28.41 11.50
CA ALA A 194 -6.05 -28.92 11.62
C ALA A 194 -6.34 -30.19 10.80
N GLY A 195 -5.31 -30.78 10.17
CA GLY A 195 -5.40 -32.06 9.49
C GLY A 195 -5.62 -33.18 10.51
N THR A 196 -6.78 -33.83 10.42
CA THR A 196 -7.11 -35.05 11.12
C THR A 196 -5.98 -36.06 11.02
N TRP A 197 -5.42 -36.44 12.16
CA TRP A 197 -4.69 -37.69 12.26
C TRP A 197 -5.61 -38.80 11.76
N PRO A 198 -5.17 -39.72 10.88
CA PRO A 198 -5.90 -40.96 10.70
C PRO A 198 -5.90 -41.62 12.07
N GLU A 199 -7.07 -41.69 12.72
CA GLU A 199 -7.27 -42.58 13.85
C GLU A 199 -6.80 -43.95 13.37
N SER A 200 -5.65 -44.36 13.88
CA SER A 200 -5.14 -45.70 13.68
C SER A 200 -6.13 -46.61 14.38
N SER A 201 -7.07 -47.11 13.58
CA SER A 201 -7.87 -48.29 13.86
C SER A 201 -6.91 -49.45 14.14
N THR A 202 -6.43 -49.54 15.37
CA THR A 202 -6.03 -50.84 15.95
C THR A 202 -7.31 -51.58 16.30
N ALA A 203 -7.88 -52.19 15.27
CA ALA A 203 -8.71 -53.37 15.42
C ALA A 203 -7.79 -54.54 15.75
N ALA A 204 -8.07 -55.16 16.91
CA ALA A 204 -7.90 -56.57 17.28
C ALA A 204 -6.54 -57.26 17.06
N ALA A 205 -5.92 -57.70 18.16
CA ALA A 205 -6.00 -59.10 18.61
C ALA A 205 -5.60 -59.19 20.09
#